data_AF-A0AA42PCD7-F1
#
_entry.id   AF-A0AA42PCD7-F1
#
_cell.length_a   1.000
_cell.length_b   1.000
_cell.length_c   1.000
_cell.angle_alpha   90.00
_cell.angle_beta   90.00
_cell.angle_gamma   90.00
#
_symmetry.space_group_name_H-M   'P 1'
#
loop_
_entity.id
_entity.type
_entity.pdbx_description
1 polymer ?
#
loop_
_entity_poly.entity_id
_entity_poly.type
_entity_poly.pdbx_seq_one_letter_code
_entity_poly.pdbx_strand_id
1 'polypeptide(L)'
;MTTLEKLQMHLISPAVHQLLPGHFEKDAAPPVRCADGTTMSVQASADHASCPRENYGPYTQVEVWLCGEVPAWAEYGDGDDLYEYLPIELVVEEIDRRGGFAE
;
A
#
# COMPACT_ATOMS: atom_id res chain seq x y z
N MET A 1 2.05 -18.58 2.25
CA MET A 1 1.64 -17.24 1.80
C MET A 1 2.88 -16.40 1.68
N THR A 2 3.23 -15.98 0.46
CA THR A 2 4.36 -15.07 0.20
C THR A 2 4.04 -13.67 0.73
N THR A 3 5.05 -12.83 0.92
CA THR A 3 4.86 -11.43 1.34
C THR A 3 3.96 -10.65 0.37
N LEU A 4 4.10 -10.90 -0.95
CA LEU A 4 3.20 -10.34 -1.96
C LEU A 4 1.75 -10.78 -1.76
N GLU A 5 1.49 -12.07 -1.55
CA GLU A 5 0.14 -12.57 -1.28
C GLU A 5 -0.44 -11.96 0.00
N LYS A 6 0.36 -11.83 1.06
CA LYS A 6 -0.06 -11.16 2.31
C LYS A 6 -0.43 -9.70 2.04
N LEU A 7 0.40 -8.99 1.30
CA LEU A 7 0.19 -7.57 1.00
C LEU A 7 -1.04 -7.36 0.11
N GLN A 8 -1.25 -8.19 -0.91
CA GLN A 8 -2.48 -8.15 -1.71
C GLN A 8 -3.72 -8.38 -0.83
N MET A 9 -3.69 -9.40 0.03
CA MET A 9 -4.80 -9.67 0.95
C MET A 9 -5.04 -8.52 1.95
N HIS A 10 -3.97 -7.91 2.46
CA HIS A 10 -4.02 -6.74 3.34
C HIS A 10 -4.68 -5.54 2.66
N LEU A 11 -4.42 -5.36 1.36
CA LEU A 11 -5.00 -4.29 0.55
C LEU A 11 -6.43 -4.59 0.11
N ILE A 12 -6.91 -5.83 0.13
CA ILE A 12 -8.31 -6.13 -0.19
C ILE A 12 -9.18 -5.75 1.01
N SER A 13 -10.00 -4.69 0.86
CA SER A 13 -11.07 -4.42 1.82
C SER A 13 -12.39 -4.98 1.28
N PRO A 14 -13.15 -5.73 2.10
CA PRO A 14 -14.50 -6.14 1.74
C PRO A 14 -15.52 -4.98 1.85
N ALA A 15 -15.13 -3.87 2.47
CA ALA A 15 -15.99 -2.73 2.71
C ALA A 15 -15.79 -1.66 1.62
N VAL A 16 -16.68 -1.70 0.62
CA VAL A 16 -16.84 -0.65 -0.38
C VAL A 16 -18.20 0.01 -0.15
N HIS A 17 -18.18 1.30 0.14
CA HIS A 17 -19.35 2.08 0.51
C HIS A 17 -19.78 2.99 -0.63
N GLN A 18 -21.08 3.05 -0.88
CA GLN A 18 -21.63 4.06 -1.79
C GLN A 18 -21.81 5.38 -1.03
N LEU A 19 -20.99 6.38 -1.33
CA LEU A 19 -21.07 7.70 -0.69
C LEU A 19 -22.03 8.63 -1.42
N LEU A 20 -22.04 8.55 -2.75
CA LEU A 20 -22.96 9.27 -3.63
C LEU A 20 -23.47 8.31 -4.72
N PRO A 21 -24.60 8.60 -5.38
CA PRO A 21 -25.07 7.79 -6.50
C PRO A 21 -23.97 7.62 -7.56
N GLY A 22 -23.51 6.38 -7.75
CA GLY A 22 -22.44 6.02 -8.69
C GLY A 22 -21.00 6.25 -8.20
N HIS A 23 -20.79 6.74 -6.98
CA HIS A 23 -19.46 6.91 -6.39
C HIS A 23 -19.28 5.97 -5.21
N PHE A 24 -18.24 5.14 -5.29
CA PHE A 24 -17.95 4.07 -4.35
C PHE A 24 -16.53 4.25 -3.80
N GLU A 25 -16.42 4.32 -2.48
CA GLU A 25 -15.14 4.45 -1.79
C GLU A 25 -14.85 3.18 -0.99
N LYS A 26 -13.57 2.82 -0.91
CA LYS A 26 -13.09 1.72 -0.09
C LYS A 26 -12.43 2.28 1.16
N ASP A 27 -12.71 1.69 2.32
CA ASP A 27 -12.01 2.05 3.56
C ASP A 27 -10.49 1.89 3.40
N ALA A 28 -9.73 2.81 4.01
CA ALA A 28 -8.27 2.74 4.05
C ALA A 28 -7.82 1.43 4.71
N ALA A 29 -6.79 0.80 4.14
CA ALA A 29 -6.18 -0.37 4.73
C ALA A 29 -5.50 0.01 6.06
N PRO A 30 -5.50 -0.88 7.07
CA PRO A 30 -4.75 -0.63 8.30
C PRO A 30 -3.25 -0.49 7.99
N PRO A 31 -2.45 0.16 8.84
CA PRO A 31 -1.01 0.26 8.61
C PRO A 31 -0.34 -1.12 8.59
N VAL A 32 0.58 -1.32 7.65
CA VAL A 32 1.47 -2.48 7.63
C VAL A 32 2.51 -2.29 8.74
N ARG A 33 2.61 -3.28 9.63
CA ARG A 33 3.63 -3.35 10.68
C ARG A 33 4.68 -4.38 10.29
N CYS A 34 5.94 -3.97 10.23
CA CYS A 34 7.08 -4.85 9.98
C CYS A 34 7.64 -5.42 11.28
N ALA A 35 8.36 -6.54 11.20
CA ALA A 35 8.94 -7.23 12.35
C ALA A 35 9.97 -6.37 13.12
N ASP A 36 10.65 -5.44 12.46
CA ASP A 36 11.58 -4.47 13.08
C ASP A 36 10.87 -3.34 13.86
N GLY A 37 9.54 -3.34 13.89
CA GLY A 37 8.72 -2.31 14.56
C GLY A 37 8.35 -1.12 13.65
N THR A 38 8.86 -1.07 12.42
CA THR A 38 8.49 -0.03 11.45
C THR A 38 7.04 -0.17 11.05
N THR A 39 6.39 0.97 10.82
CA THR A 39 5.01 1.02 10.34
C THR A 39 4.96 1.86 9.07
N MET A 40 4.23 1.38 8.06
CA MET A 40 3.97 2.08 6.80
C MET A 40 2.48 2.04 6.48
N SER A 41 1.94 3.14 5.94
CA SER A 41 0.62 3.13 5.32
C SER A 41 0.79 2.68 3.89
N VAL A 42 0.20 1.55 3.50
CA VAL A 42 0.17 1.10 2.10
C VAL A 42 -1.27 1.11 1.66
N GLN A 43 -1.58 1.92 0.64
CA GLN A 43 -2.94 2.17 0.19
C GLN A 43 -3.10 1.92 -1.31
N ALA A 44 -4.28 1.45 -1.69
CA ALA A 44 -4.68 1.28 -3.08
C ALA A 44 -6.21 1.28 -3.18
N SER A 45 -6.76 2.13 -4.03
CA SER A 45 -8.20 2.23 -4.31
C SER A 45 -8.44 3.05 -5.58
N ALA A 46 -9.69 3.37 -5.91
CA ALA A 46 -10.02 4.35 -6.94
C ALA A 46 -9.40 5.75 -6.69
N ASP A 47 -9.22 6.11 -5.42
CA ASP A 47 -8.85 7.45 -4.99
C ASP A 47 -7.35 7.63 -4.68
N HIS A 48 -6.61 6.54 -4.43
CA HIS A 48 -5.17 6.58 -4.16
C HIS A 48 -4.32 6.55 -5.45
N ALA A 49 -3.08 7.04 -5.37
CA ALA A 49 -2.08 6.95 -6.42
C ALA A 49 -1.57 5.50 -6.61
N SER A 50 -2.40 4.65 -7.21
CA SER A 50 -2.20 3.20 -7.35
C SER A 50 -2.55 2.67 -8.74
N CYS A 51 -2.21 1.42 -9.05
CA CYS A 51 -2.59 0.77 -10.30
C CYS A 51 -3.05 -0.69 -10.04
N PRO A 52 -4.23 -1.10 -10.53
CA PRO A 52 -5.27 -0.26 -11.11
C PRO A 52 -5.88 0.69 -10.06
N ARG A 53 -6.36 1.86 -10.48
CA ARG A 53 -7.12 2.78 -9.63
C ARG A 53 -8.56 2.29 -9.47
N GLU A 54 -8.72 1.18 -8.76
CA GLU A 54 -9.98 0.51 -8.50
C GLU A 54 -10.03 -0.03 -7.06
N ASN A 55 -11.22 -0.32 -6.55
CA ASN A 55 -11.40 -0.71 -5.14
C ASN A 55 -11.11 -2.19 -4.85
N TYR A 56 -10.79 -3.01 -5.86
CA TYR A 56 -10.80 -4.48 -5.73
C TYR A 56 -9.44 -5.16 -5.94
N GLY A 57 -8.49 -4.50 -6.62
CA GLY A 57 -7.22 -5.12 -7.00
C GLY A 57 -7.38 -6.32 -7.96
N PRO A 58 -6.35 -7.16 -8.13
CA PRO A 58 -5.02 -7.05 -7.51
C PRO A 58 -4.27 -5.81 -7.98
N TYR A 59 -3.37 -5.31 -7.14
CA TYR A 59 -2.62 -4.08 -7.41
C TYR A 59 -1.19 -4.38 -7.87
N THR A 60 -0.69 -3.64 -8.85
CA THR A 60 0.71 -3.68 -9.31
C THR A 60 1.49 -2.45 -8.82
N GLN A 61 0.80 -1.35 -8.53
CA GLN A 61 1.39 -0.15 -7.93
C GLN A 61 0.50 0.36 -6.80
N VAL A 62 1.10 0.96 -5.78
CA VAL A 62 0.44 1.39 -4.55
C VAL A 62 0.94 2.77 -4.13
N GLU A 63 0.15 3.43 -3.28
CA GLU A 63 0.56 4.64 -2.58
C GLU A 63 1.12 4.25 -1.21
N VAL A 64 2.29 4.77 -0.85
CA VAL A 64 2.93 4.46 0.44
C VAL A 64 3.25 5.73 1.19
N TRP A 65 2.85 5.77 2.45
CA TRP A 65 3.32 6.76 3.40
C TRP A 65 4.22 6.09 4.43
N LEU A 66 5.49 6.51 4.48
CA LEU A 66 6.51 5.95 5.36
C LEU A 66 7.41 7.08 5.85
N CYS A 67 7.48 7.27 7.17
CA CYS A 67 8.40 8.23 7.75
C CYS A 67 9.85 7.76 7.55
N GLY A 68 10.60 8.52 6.76
CA GLY A 68 12.00 8.25 6.45
C GLY A 68 12.23 7.80 5.01
N GLU A 69 13.50 7.84 4.61
CA GLU A 69 13.89 7.58 3.23
C GLU A 69 14.14 6.10 2.97
N VAL A 70 13.61 5.61 1.85
CA VAL A 70 14.03 4.36 1.21
C VAL A 70 14.71 4.74 -0.11
N PRO A 71 16.05 4.68 -0.22
CA PRO A 71 16.75 5.16 -1.41
C PRO A 71 16.29 4.53 -2.73
N ALA A 72 15.82 3.27 -2.68
CA ALA A 72 15.26 2.56 -3.84
C ALA A 72 13.93 3.15 -4.33
N TRP A 73 13.25 3.95 -3.51
CA TRP A 73 11.94 4.56 -3.82
C TRP A 73 12.05 6.03 -4.22
N ALA A 74 13.27 6.58 -4.32
CA ALA A 74 13.49 8.01 -4.50
C ALA A 74 12.83 8.60 -5.77
N GLU A 75 12.63 7.80 -6.83
CA GLU A 75 11.94 8.25 -8.05
C GLU A 75 10.42 8.33 -7.93
N TYR A 76 9.83 7.73 -6.88
CA TYR A 76 8.39 7.70 -6.61
C TYR A 76 7.97 8.72 -5.53
N GLY A 77 8.95 9.31 -4.84
CA GLY A 77 8.70 10.26 -3.76
C GLY A 77 8.47 11.68 -4.26
N ASP A 78 7.54 12.40 -3.63
CA ASP A 78 7.29 13.82 -3.89
C ASP A 78 8.04 14.77 -2.93
N GLY A 79 8.66 14.22 -1.88
CA GLY A 79 9.41 14.94 -0.85
C GLY A 79 8.73 14.99 0.52
N ASP A 80 7.49 14.52 0.67
CA ASP A 80 6.69 14.62 1.91
C ASP A 80 6.38 13.24 2.54
N ASP A 81 7.37 12.34 2.57
CA ASP A 81 7.24 10.94 3.06
C ASP A 81 6.17 10.10 2.31
N LEU A 82 5.66 10.62 1.19
CA LEU A 82 4.69 10.00 0.30
C LEU A 82 5.36 9.49 -0.97
N TYR A 83 5.04 8.24 -1.33
CA TYR A 83 5.53 7.58 -2.53
C TYR A 83 4.32 7.16 -3.37
N GLU A 84 4.17 7.75 -4.55
CA GLU A 84 3.03 7.55 -5.45
C GLU A 84 3.34 6.52 -6.55
N TYR A 85 2.35 5.69 -6.90
CA TYR A 85 2.49 4.66 -7.95
C TYR A 85 3.74 3.75 -7.76
N LEU A 86 4.11 3.51 -6.51
CA LEU A 86 5.26 2.67 -6.16
C LEU A 86 4.96 1.21 -6.53
N PRO A 87 5.81 0.54 -7.33
CA PRO A 87 5.65 -0.88 -7.63
C PRO A 87 5.50 -1.72 -6.36
N ILE A 88 4.47 -2.56 -6.33
CA ILE A 88 4.16 -3.34 -5.13
C ILE A 88 5.30 -4.30 -4.76
N GLU A 89 6.08 -4.74 -5.73
CA GLU A 89 7.27 -5.57 -5.52
C GLU A 89 8.35 -4.85 -4.71
N LEU A 90 8.54 -3.55 -4.91
CA LEU A 90 9.49 -2.75 -4.09
C LEU A 90 9.01 -2.60 -2.65
N VAL A 91 7.70 -2.57 -2.43
CA VAL A 91 7.10 -2.60 -1.09
C VAL A 91 7.32 -3.95 -0.43
N VAL A 92 7.16 -5.04 -1.19
CA VAL A 92 7.44 -6.40 -0.72
C VAL A 92 8.91 -6.54 -0.33
N GLU A 93 9.84 -6.08 -1.16
CA GLU A 93 11.28 -6.09 -0.87
C GLU A 93 11.61 -5.35 0.43
N GLU A 94 11.01 -4.18 0.66
CA GLU A 94 11.21 -3.41 1.89
C GLU A 94 10.61 -4.09 3.12
N ILE A 95 9.41 -4.69 3.00
CA ILE A 95 8.81 -5.48 4.07
C ILE A 95 9.72 -6.68 4.42
N ASP A 96 10.21 -7.40 3.43
CA ASP A 96 11.08 -8.55 3.62
C ASP A 96 12.43 -8.13 4.23
N ARG A 97 13.01 -7.01 3.78
CA ARG A 97 14.24 -6.41 4.35
C ARG A 97 14.09 -6.08 5.83
N ARG A 98 12.87 -5.74 6.28
CA ARG A 98 12.51 -5.44 7.67
C ARG A 98 12.07 -6.65 8.48
N GLY A 99 12.25 -7.86 7.96
CA GLY A 99 11.95 -9.12 8.63
C GLY A 99 10.52 -9.64 8.41
N GLY A 100 9.80 -9.08 7.43
CA GLY A 100 8.44 -9.47 7.09
C GLY A 100 7.37 -8.73 7.91
N PHE A 101 6.11 -9.15 7.74
CA PHE A 101 4.99 -8.67 8.55
C PHE A 101 5.19 -9.08 10.02
N ALA A 102 4.89 -8.16 10.95
CA ALA A 102 4.79 -8.48 12.36
C ALA A 102 3.64 -9.49 12.60
N GLU A 103 3.87 -10.47 13.48
CA GLU A 103 2.87 -11.45 13.93
C GLU A 103 1.93 -10.90 15.00
#